data_AF-A0A2V7T1W7-F1
#
_entry.id   AF-A0A2V7T1W7-F1
#
_cell.length_a   1.000
_cell.length_b   1.000
_cell.length_c   1.000
_cell.angle_alpha   90.00
_cell.angle_beta   90.00
_cell.angle_gamma   90.00
#
_symmetry.space_group_name_H-M   'P 1'
#
loop_
_entity.id
_entity.type
_entity.pdbx_description
1 polymer ?
#
loop_
_entity_poly.entity_id
_entity_poly.type
_entity_poly.pdbx_seq_one_letter_code
_entity_poly.pdbx_strand_id
1 'polypeptide(L)'
;GNTLLTLFSNMLTNLNLTDMETCYKAVRGELARGLVGELTSDRFGFEPEITARLAQRDARIYEVPISYAGRTYAEGKKINWKDGVAAFWHILKFNLLA
;
A
#
# COMPACT_ATOMS: atom_id res chain seq x y z
N GLY A 1 6.13 -1.73 13.50
CA GLY A 1 4.80 -1.79 12.86
C GLY A 1 4.66 -0.65 11.88
N ASN A 2 3.59 -0.66 11.07
CA ASN A 2 3.36 0.29 9.97
C ASN A 2 2.34 1.40 10.31
N THR A 3 2.03 1.58 11.60
CA THR A 3 0.94 2.47 12.06
C THR A 3 1.10 3.91 11.57
N LEU A 4 2.31 4.46 11.55
CA LEU A 4 2.56 5.83 11.07
C LEU A 4 2.32 5.97 9.56
N LEU A 5 2.80 5.01 8.75
CA LEU A 5 2.57 4.97 7.31
C LEU A 5 1.08 4.80 7.00
N THR A 6 0.42 3.93 7.75
CA THR A 6 -1.02 3.65 7.59
C THR A 6 -1.85 4.89 7.94
N LEU A 7 -1.57 5.54 9.06
CA LEU A 7 -2.24 6.79 9.44
C LEU A 7 -2.07 7.86 8.34
N PHE A 8 -0.85 8.03 7.86
CA PHE A 8 -0.56 9.02 6.82
C PHE A 8 -1.27 8.69 5.49
N SER A 9 -1.30 7.42 5.10
CA SER A 9 -2.05 6.96 3.93
C SER A 9 -3.55 7.17 4.09
N ASN A 10 -4.13 6.82 5.25
CA ASN A 10 -5.54 7.02 5.56
C ASN A 10 -5.94 8.50 5.46
N MET A 11 -5.10 9.42 5.96
CA MET A 11 -5.35 10.86 5.87
C MET A 11 -5.48 11.36 4.43
N LEU A 12 -4.68 10.84 3.49
CA LEU A 12 -4.70 11.28 2.10
C LEU A 12 -5.72 10.53 1.23
N THR A 13 -6.00 9.28 1.56
CA THR A 13 -6.94 8.42 0.81
C THR A 13 -8.38 8.50 1.35
N ASN A 14 -8.58 9.12 2.52
CA ASN A 14 -9.81 9.08 3.29
C ASN A 14 -10.31 7.65 3.58
N LEU A 15 -9.37 6.72 3.77
CA LEU A 15 -9.62 5.36 4.23
C LEU A 15 -9.43 5.25 5.74
N ASN A 16 -9.88 4.14 6.32
CA ASN A 16 -9.70 3.85 7.73
C ASN A 16 -9.15 2.42 7.92
N LEU A 17 -7.99 2.15 7.32
CA LEU A 17 -7.32 0.85 7.41
C LEU A 17 -6.52 0.73 8.71
N THR A 18 -6.44 -0.48 9.27
CA THR A 18 -5.58 -0.82 10.41
C THR A 18 -4.13 -1.08 9.99
N ASP A 19 -3.91 -1.65 8.81
CA ASP A 19 -2.60 -1.78 8.18
C ASP A 19 -2.72 -1.64 6.65
N MET A 20 -2.05 -0.64 6.09
CA MET A 20 -2.04 -0.43 4.64
C MET A 20 -1.00 -1.32 3.93
N GLU A 21 0.12 -1.62 4.59
CA GLU A 21 1.33 -2.27 4.05
C GLU A 21 1.30 -3.78 4.31
N THR A 22 0.20 -4.42 3.90
CA THR A 22 -0.11 -5.82 4.24
C THR A 22 0.52 -6.82 3.29
N CYS A 23 1.02 -6.38 2.12
CA CYS A 23 1.59 -7.23 1.06
C CYS A 23 0.63 -8.31 0.51
N TYR A 24 -0.63 -8.29 0.94
CA TYR A 24 -1.71 -9.18 0.50
C TYR A 24 -2.94 -8.34 0.19
N LYS A 25 -3.23 -8.16 -1.10
CA LYS A 25 -4.43 -7.47 -1.57
C LYS A 25 -5.10 -8.31 -2.65
N ALA A 26 -6.37 -8.62 -2.45
CA ALA A 26 -7.21 -9.26 -3.45
C ALA A 26 -8.10 -8.19 -4.09
N VAL A 27 -8.03 -8.06 -5.41
CA VAL A 27 -8.78 -7.05 -6.17
C VAL A 27 -9.68 -7.77 -7.17
N ARG A 28 -10.92 -7.27 -7.33
CA ARG A 28 -11.83 -7.78 -8.37
C ARG A 28 -11.17 -7.66 -9.75
N GLY A 29 -11.26 -8.71 -10.56
CA GLY A 29 -10.54 -8.78 -11.83
C GLY A 29 -10.88 -7.64 -12.81
N GLU A 30 -12.13 -7.20 -12.86
CA GLU A 30 -12.54 -6.05 -13.68
C GLU A 30 -11.87 -4.75 -13.23
N LEU A 31 -11.86 -4.50 -11.93
CA LEU A 31 -11.21 -3.34 -11.32
C LEU A 31 -9.69 -3.39 -11.55
N ALA A 32 -9.07 -4.56 -11.35
CA ALA A 32 -7.65 -4.77 -11.57
C ALA A 32 -7.24 -4.51 -13.03
N ARG A 33 -8.02 -4.98 -14.01
CA ARG A 33 -7.76 -4.71 -15.43
C ARG A 33 -7.86 -3.22 -15.79
N GLY A 34 -8.78 -2.50 -15.14
CA GLY A 34 -8.89 -1.05 -15.30
C GLY A 34 -7.75 -0.27 -14.61
N LEU A 35 -7.00 -0.91 -13.71
CA LEU A 35 -5.91 -0.31 -12.93
C LEU A 35 -4.53 -0.61 -13.50
N VAL A 36 -4.31 -1.80 -14.05
CA VAL A 36 -2.98 -2.33 -14.35
C VAL A 36 -2.15 -1.44 -15.27
N GLY A 37 -2.80 -0.72 -16.20
CA GLY A 37 -2.13 0.22 -17.11
C GLY A 37 -1.67 1.52 -16.47
N GLU A 38 -2.14 1.85 -15.27
CA GLU A 38 -1.79 3.07 -14.52
C GLU A 38 -0.75 2.82 -13.43
N LEU A 39 -0.43 1.55 -13.12
CA LEU A 39 0.51 1.18 -12.08
C LEU A 39 1.94 1.36 -12.59
N THR A 40 2.73 2.13 -11.86
CA THR A 40 4.06 2.59 -12.29
C THR A 40 5.17 2.29 -11.28
N SER A 41 4.82 1.93 -10.05
CA SER A 41 5.80 1.72 -8.99
C SER A 41 6.43 0.35 -9.05
N ASP A 42 7.73 0.33 -8.78
CA ASP A 42 8.48 -0.88 -8.51
C ASP A 42 8.63 -1.13 -7.00
N ARG A 43 8.99 -2.37 -6.67
CA ARG A 43 9.33 -2.80 -5.30
C ARG A 43 8.19 -2.54 -4.30
N PHE A 44 8.49 -1.87 -3.19
CA PHE A 44 7.54 -1.61 -2.10
C PHE A 44 6.64 -0.39 -2.36
N GLY A 45 6.92 0.41 -3.41
CA GLY A 45 6.07 1.54 -3.77
C GLY A 45 4.70 1.13 -4.32
N PHE A 46 4.58 -0.14 -4.75
CA PHE A 46 3.33 -0.72 -5.24
C PHE A 46 2.20 -0.64 -4.20
N GLU A 47 2.48 -0.93 -2.93
CA GLU A 47 1.46 -0.98 -1.87
C GLU A 47 0.78 0.39 -1.64
N PRO A 48 1.53 1.50 -1.50
CA PRO A 48 0.97 2.84 -1.51
C PRO A 48 0.19 3.18 -2.79
N GLU A 49 0.72 2.83 -3.97
CA GLU A 49 0.10 3.17 -5.25
C GLU A 49 -1.25 2.47 -5.42
N ILE A 50 -1.28 1.13 -5.28
CA ILE A 50 -2.52 0.38 -5.47
C ILE A 50 -3.59 0.82 -4.47
N THR A 51 -3.20 1.13 -3.22
CA THR A 51 -4.14 1.64 -2.21
C THR A 51 -4.72 2.99 -2.61
N ALA A 52 -3.87 3.92 -3.06
CA ALA A 52 -4.33 5.23 -3.55
C ALA A 52 -5.24 5.10 -4.78
N ARG A 53 -4.86 4.27 -5.76
CA ARG A 53 -5.64 4.06 -6.99
C ARG A 53 -6.99 3.37 -6.73
N LEU A 54 -7.06 2.48 -5.74
CA LEU A 54 -8.32 1.89 -5.28
C LEU A 54 -9.22 2.91 -4.59
N ALA A 55 -8.65 3.76 -3.73
CA ALA A 55 -9.38 4.84 -3.07
C ALA A 55 -9.95 5.85 -4.08
N GLN A 56 -9.14 6.27 -5.06
CA GLN A 56 -9.53 7.19 -6.13
C GLN A 56 -10.64 6.66 -7.05
N ARG A 57 -10.82 5.33 -7.08
CA ARG A 57 -11.90 4.66 -7.85
C ARG A 57 -13.14 4.38 -6.99
N ASP A 58 -13.21 4.94 -5.78
CA ASP A 58 -14.27 4.67 -4.80
C ASP A 58 -14.50 3.16 -4.58
N ALA A 59 -13.42 2.37 -4.64
CA ALA A 59 -13.50 0.94 -4.46
C ALA A 59 -13.93 0.62 -3.02
N ARG A 60 -14.81 -0.38 -2.86
CA ARG A 60 -15.16 -0.89 -1.53
C ARG A 60 -14.02 -1.75 -1.01
N ILE A 61 -13.35 -1.28 0.04
CA ILE A 61 -12.20 -1.94 0.66
C ILE A 61 -12.65 -2.57 1.98
N TYR A 62 -12.25 -3.83 2.21
CA TYR A 62 -12.50 -4.56 3.44
C TYR A 62 -11.19 -5.17 3.95
N GLU A 63 -10.95 -5.05 5.25
CA GLU A 63 -9.83 -5.72 5.90
C GLU A 63 -10.23 -7.13 6.33
N VAL A 64 -9.40 -8.10 5.94
CA VAL A 64 -9.54 -9.50 6.35
C VAL A 64 -8.32 -9.82 7.22
N PRO A 65 -8.51 -10.34 8.44
CA PRO A 65 -7.39 -10.63 9.32
C PRO A 65 -6.50 -11.72 8.72
N ILE A 66 -5.18 -11.49 8.78
CA ILE A 66 -4.16 -12.44 8.37
C ILE A 66 -3.20 -12.72 9.53
N SER A 67 -2.70 -13.95 9.59
CA SER A 67 -1.57 -14.30 10.46
C SER A 67 -0.29 -14.29 9.64
N TYR A 68 0.71 -13.55 10.09
CA TYR A 68 1.98 -13.40 9.39
C TYR A 68 3.15 -13.75 10.30
N ALA A 69 3.98 -14.70 9.85
CA ALA A 69 5.27 -15.02 10.46
C ALA A 69 6.38 -14.34 9.65
N GLY A 70 6.81 -13.17 10.12
CA GLY A 70 7.81 -12.37 9.42
C GLY A 70 9.23 -12.89 9.60
N ARG A 71 10.05 -12.74 8.55
CA ARG A 71 11.49 -12.99 8.61
C ARG A 71 12.19 -11.91 9.45
N THR A 72 13.13 -12.35 10.27
CA THR A 72 14.10 -11.49 10.95
C THR A 72 15.12 -10.92 9.97
N TYR A 73 15.85 -9.88 10.39
CA TYR A 73 16.94 -9.32 9.59
C TYR A 73 18.04 -10.35 9.31
N ALA A 74 18.34 -11.23 10.26
CA ALA A 74 19.31 -12.32 10.09
C ALA A 74 18.86 -13.35 9.02
N GLU A 75 17.56 -13.57 8.87
CA GLU A 75 16.96 -14.44 7.83
C GLU A 75 16.85 -13.74 6.46
N GLY A 76 17.54 -12.62 6.26
CA GLY A 76 17.60 -11.91 4.98
C GLY A 76 16.36 -11.07 4.69
N LYS A 77 15.81 -10.39 5.70
CA LYS A 77 14.76 -9.37 5.49
C LYS A 77 15.31 -8.26 4.60
N LYS A 78 14.66 -8.03 3.45
CA LYS A 78 15.14 -7.08 2.42
C LYS A 78 14.68 -5.63 2.66
N ILE A 79 13.68 -5.42 3.53
CA ILE A 79 13.16 -4.08 3.84
C ILE A 79 14.08 -3.35 4.80
N ASN A 80 14.34 -2.08 4.53
CA ASN A 80 15.18 -1.21 5.33
C ASN A 80 14.53 0.18 5.52
N TRP A 81 15.16 1.05 6.31
CA TRP A 81 14.61 2.37 6.63
C TRP A 81 14.43 3.29 5.40
N LYS A 82 15.25 3.11 4.35
CA LYS A 82 15.11 3.85 3.09
C LYS A 82 13.82 3.47 2.37
N ASP A 83 13.39 2.21 2.48
CA ASP A 83 12.09 1.78 1.95
C ASP A 83 10.94 2.47 2.69
N GLY A 84 11.09 2.74 4.00
CA GLY A 84 10.13 3.53 4.77
C GLY A 84 10.02 4.99 4.31
N VAL A 85 11.16 5.66 4.06
CA VAL A 85 11.16 7.03 3.49
C VAL A 85 10.58 7.03 2.09
N ALA A 86 10.91 6.04 1.26
CA ALA A 86 10.33 5.87 -0.07
C ALA A 86 8.82 5.67 0.01
N ALA A 87 8.31 4.88 0.96
CA ALA A 87 6.87 4.69 1.16
C ALA A 87 6.14 6.02 1.44
N PHE A 88 6.67 6.88 2.31
CA PHE A 88 6.11 8.23 2.52
C PHE A 88 6.07 9.05 1.23
N TRP A 89 7.15 9.02 0.44
CA TRP A 89 7.19 9.68 -0.86
C TRP A 89 6.14 9.12 -1.83
N HIS A 90 5.98 7.80 -1.90
CA HIS A 90 4.96 7.18 -2.75
C HIS A 90 3.54 7.53 -2.31
N ILE A 91 3.26 7.54 -1.00
CA ILE A 91 1.97 7.99 -0.45
C ILE A 91 1.68 9.43 -0.90
N LEU A 92 2.64 10.35 -0.77
CA LEU A 92 2.49 11.73 -1.24
C LEU A 92 2.28 11.80 -2.76
N LYS A 93 3.15 11.16 -3.53
CA LYS A 93 3.15 11.18 -4.99
C LYS A 93 1.79 10.74 -5.54
N PHE A 94 1.29 9.59 -5.10
CA PHE A 94 0.09 9.00 -5.69
C PHE A 94 -1.22 9.60 -5.21
N ASN A 95 -1.23 10.29 -4.07
CA ASN A 95 -2.43 10.95 -3.58
C ASN A 95 -2.52 12.43 -3.99
N LEU A 96 -1.40 13.11 -4.24
CA LEU A 96 -1.39 14.56 -4.50
C LEU A 96 -0.92 14.97 -5.90
N LEU A 97 -0.14 14.13 -6.59
CA LEU A 97 0.52 14.51 -7.85
C LEU A 97 0.08 13.64 -9.06
N ALA A 98 -0.76 12.63 -8.84
CA ALA A 98 -1.01 11.55 -9.80
C ALA A 98 -2.49 11.29 -10.06
#